data_AF-A0AAC9XX31-F1
#
_entry.id   AF-A0AAC9XX31-F1
#
_cell.length_a   1.000
_cell.length_b   1.000
_cell.length_c   1.000
_cell.angle_alpha   90.00
_cell.angle_beta   90.00
_cell.angle_gamma   90.00
#
_symmetry.space_group_name_H-M   'P 1'
#
loop_
_entity.id
_entity.type
_entity.pdbx_description
1 polymer ?
#
loop_
_entity_poly.entity_id
_entity_poly.type
_entity_poly.pdbx_seq_one_letter_code
_entity_poly.pdbx_strand_id
1 'polypeptide(L)'
;MIHRVGARITVERFGVGLTSFKFFRDLKPDFIKMDASYTRGLEDDKNNQYFMRLMVDLAHRIGVSVFAEGVESQEEKHIIETLCLDGVQGYYIEKPKDI
;
A
#
# COMPACT_ATOMS: atom_id res chain seq x y z
N MET A 1 -4.61 14.70 -16.67
CA MET A 1 -3.56 15.20 -17.58
C MET A 1 -2.32 14.31 -17.57
N ILE A 2 -1.83 13.85 -16.42
CA ILE A 2 -0.63 12.99 -16.33
C ILE A 2 -0.76 11.65 -17.06
N HIS A 3 -1.92 10.98 -17.03
CA HIS A 3 -2.08 9.70 -17.76
C HIS A 3 -1.97 9.87 -19.29
N ARG A 4 -2.17 11.08 -19.83
CA ARG A 4 -2.09 11.32 -21.28
C ARG A 4 -0.66 11.18 -21.83
N VAL A 5 0.35 11.29 -20.97
CA VAL A 5 1.75 11.08 -21.35
C VAL A 5 2.24 9.66 -21.01
N GLY A 6 1.33 8.75 -20.65
CA GLY A 6 1.66 7.37 -20.27
C GLY A 6 2.25 7.20 -18.86
N ALA A 7 2.31 8.28 -18.08
CA ALA A 7 2.76 8.21 -16.69
C ALA A 7 1.67 7.61 -15.79
N ARG A 8 2.10 6.84 -14.79
CA ARG A 8 1.25 6.25 -13.74
C ARG A 8 1.37 7.05 -12.45
N ILE A 9 0.32 7.04 -11.64
CA ILE A 9 0.21 7.79 -10.39
C ILE A 9 0.10 6.84 -9.19
N THR A 10 0.88 7.13 -8.17
CA THR A 10 0.81 6.49 -6.85
C THR A 10 0.39 7.49 -5.80
N VAL A 11 -0.49 7.10 -4.87
CA VAL A 11 -0.71 7.82 -3.61
C VAL A 11 0.17 7.23 -2.53
N GLU A 12 1.11 8.02 -2.03
CA GLU A 12 2.03 7.64 -0.95
C GLU A 12 1.39 7.86 0.43
N ARG A 13 1.84 7.09 1.43
CA ARG A 13 1.37 7.15 2.82
C ARG A 13 -0.15 7.08 2.98
N PHE A 14 -0.79 6.18 2.23
CA PHE A 14 -2.23 5.98 2.29
C PHE A 14 -2.65 5.47 3.68
N GLY A 15 -3.68 6.10 4.26
CA GLY A 15 -4.23 5.77 5.58
C GLY A 15 -3.80 6.69 6.73
N VAL A 16 -2.69 7.43 6.63
CA VAL A 16 -2.14 8.26 7.74
C VAL A 16 -2.79 9.65 7.85
N GLY A 17 -4.05 9.80 7.45
CA GLY A 17 -4.77 11.05 7.58
C GLY A 17 -6.13 11.07 6.90
N LEU A 18 -6.80 12.23 6.98
CA LEU A 18 -8.10 12.45 6.37
C LEU A 18 -7.97 12.61 4.85
N THR A 19 -7.78 11.50 4.15
CA THR A 19 -8.03 11.45 2.70
C THR A 19 -9.48 11.03 2.50
N SER A 20 -10.34 11.95 2.03
CA SER A 20 -11.71 11.55 1.72
C SER A 20 -11.70 10.49 0.62
N PHE A 21 -12.48 9.42 0.78
CA PHE A 21 -12.64 8.41 -0.27
C PHE A 21 -13.10 9.03 -1.60
N LYS A 22 -13.82 10.16 -1.53
CA LYS A 22 -14.17 10.98 -2.69
C LYS A 22 -12.94 11.46 -3.47
N PHE A 23 -11.95 12.03 -2.77
CA PHE A 23 -10.70 12.46 -3.42
C PHE A 23 -10.00 11.30 -4.12
N PHE A 24 -9.90 10.16 -3.45
CA PHE A 24 -9.29 8.95 -4.00
C PHE A 24 -10.00 8.48 -5.29
N ARG A 25 -11.33 8.44 -5.27
CA ARG A 25 -12.14 8.07 -6.44
C ARG A 25 -12.00 9.06 -7.60
N ASP A 26 -11.90 10.35 -7.30
CA ASP A 26 -11.81 11.39 -8.33
C ASP A 26 -10.40 11.44 -8.94
N LEU A 27 -9.36 11.15 -8.15
CA LEU A 27 -7.96 11.09 -8.60
C LEU A 27 -7.71 9.91 -9.55
N LYS A 28 -8.33 8.74 -9.28
CA LYS A 28 -8.12 7.49 -10.02
C LYS A 28 -6.63 7.13 -10.16
N PRO A 29 -5.90 6.94 -9.05
CA PRO A 29 -4.49 6.55 -9.13
C PRO A 29 -4.35 5.14 -9.72
N ASP A 30 -3.18 4.80 -10.24
CA ASP A 30 -2.87 3.42 -10.63
C ASP A 30 -2.50 2.58 -9.41
N PHE A 31 -1.91 3.23 -8.39
CA PHE A 31 -1.35 2.57 -7.22
C PHE A 31 -1.66 3.33 -5.93
N ILE A 32 -1.76 2.58 -4.83
CA ILE A 32 -1.62 3.12 -3.48
C ILE A 32 -0.49 2.42 -2.74
N LYS A 33 0.19 3.18 -1.89
CA LYS A 33 1.13 2.64 -0.92
C LYS A 33 0.63 2.83 0.49
N MET A 34 0.41 1.72 1.18
CA MET A 34 0.08 1.71 2.59
C MET A 34 1.29 2.18 3.39
N ASP A 35 1.08 3.15 4.26
CA ASP A 35 2.14 3.68 5.12
C ASP A 35 2.73 2.59 6.03
N ALA A 36 4.00 2.75 6.39
CA ALA A 36 4.71 1.84 7.28
C ALA A 36 4.08 1.69 8.68
N SER A 37 3.23 2.63 9.11
CA SER A 37 2.43 2.49 10.33
C SER A 37 1.48 1.28 10.31
N TYR A 38 1.13 0.77 9.12
CA TYR A 38 0.28 -0.42 8.97
C TYR A 38 1.05 -1.72 8.84
N THR A 39 2.36 -1.68 8.54
CA THR A 39 3.18 -2.87 8.33
C THR A 39 3.97 -3.25 9.57
N ARG A 40 4.40 -2.27 10.37
CA ARG A 40 5.24 -2.50 11.56
C ARG A 40 4.49 -3.30 12.62
N GLY A 41 5.00 -4.48 12.96
CA GLY A 41 4.40 -5.35 13.98
C GLY A 41 3.04 -5.94 13.56
N LEU A 42 2.82 -6.10 12.26
CA LEU A 42 1.56 -6.56 11.67
C LEU A 42 1.13 -7.95 12.17
N GLU A 43 2.07 -8.80 12.60
CA GLU A 43 1.83 -10.12 13.17
C GLU A 43 0.91 -10.12 14.39
N ASP A 44 1.03 -9.11 15.23
CA ASP A 44 0.29 -9.00 16.48
C ASP A 44 -0.92 -8.04 16.37
N ASP A 45 -0.99 -7.25 15.29
CA ASP A 45 -2.06 -6.28 15.07
C ASP A 45 -3.14 -6.77 14.07
N LYS A 46 -4.08 -7.56 14.59
CA LYS A 46 -5.24 -8.04 13.82
C LYS A 46 -6.13 -6.93 13.26
N ASN A 47 -6.18 -5.77 13.91
CA ASN A 47 -6.98 -4.65 13.42
C ASN A 47 -6.34 -4.06 12.17
N ASN A 48 -5.01 -3.91 12.17
CA ASN A 48 -4.26 -3.50 10.99
C ASN A 48 -4.37 -4.53 9.86
N GLN A 49 -4.27 -5.83 10.16
CA GLN A 49 -4.48 -6.88 9.13
C GLN A 49 -5.87 -6.76 8.48
N TYR A 50 -6.92 -6.59 9.28
CA TYR A 50 -8.28 -6.42 8.78
C TYR A 50 -8.43 -5.15 7.94
N PHE A 51 -7.88 -4.02 8.42
CA PHE A 51 -7.91 -2.76 7.69
C PHE A 51 -7.20 -2.87 6.34
N MET A 52 -5.99 -3.42 6.31
CA MET A 52 -5.22 -3.65 5.08
C MET A 52 -6.00 -4.52 4.10
N ARG A 53 -6.61 -5.62 4.57
CA ARG A 53 -7.45 -6.47 3.71
C ARG A 53 -8.63 -5.71 3.11
N LEU A 54 -9.33 -4.91 3.92
CA LEU A 54 -10.42 -4.05 3.45
C LEU A 54 -9.97 -3.07 2.37
N MET A 55 -8.78 -2.48 2.53
CA MET A 55 -8.22 -1.55 1.56
C MET A 55 -7.83 -2.25 0.26
N VAL A 56 -7.26 -3.46 0.33
CA VAL A 56 -6.98 -4.32 -0.83
C VAL A 56 -8.26 -4.61 -1.61
N ASP A 57 -9.29 -5.13 -0.93
CA ASP A 57 -10.56 -5.48 -1.58
C ASP A 57 -11.21 -4.25 -2.26
N LEU A 58 -11.13 -3.08 -1.61
CA LEU A 58 -11.67 -1.83 -2.15
C LEU A 58 -10.89 -1.33 -3.36
N ALA A 59 -9.56 -1.30 -3.28
CA ALA A 59 -8.67 -0.82 -4.32
C ALA A 59 -8.75 -1.71 -5.57
N HIS A 60 -8.69 -3.03 -5.39
CA HIS A 60 -8.82 -3.99 -6.48
C HIS A 60 -10.16 -3.85 -7.22
N ARG A 61 -11.25 -3.58 -6.49
CA ARG A 61 -12.58 -3.41 -7.10
C ARG A 61 -12.69 -2.17 -8.00
N ILE A 62 -11.81 -1.19 -7.83
CA ILE A 62 -11.75 -0.01 -8.67
C ILE A 62 -10.52 0.01 -9.60
N GLY A 63 -9.79 -1.11 -9.70
CA GLY A 63 -8.67 -1.29 -10.61
C GLY A 63 -7.36 -0.63 -10.14
N VAL A 64 -7.17 -0.48 -8.83
CA VAL A 64 -5.97 0.13 -8.22
C VAL A 64 -5.16 -0.94 -7.50
N SER A 65 -3.85 -1.00 -7.75
CA SER A 65 -2.97 -1.95 -7.03
C SER A 65 -2.47 -1.37 -5.70
N VAL A 66 -2.23 -2.24 -4.74
CA VAL A 66 -1.88 -1.90 -3.36
C VAL A 66 -0.49 -2.44 -3.02
N PHE A 67 0.37 -1.57 -2.53
CA PHE A 67 1.71 -1.91 -2.07
C PHE A 67 1.87 -1.58 -0.59
N ALA A 68 2.70 -2.34 0.12
CA ALA A 68 3.07 -2.05 1.50
C ALA A 68 4.44 -1.40 1.58
N GLU A 69 4.61 -0.37 2.42
CA GLU A 69 5.90 0.24 2.71
C GLU A 69 6.44 -0.15 4.08
N GLY A 70 7.75 -0.02 4.25
CA GLY A 70 8.43 -0.24 5.53
C GLY A 70 8.45 -1.69 6.00
N VAL A 71 8.46 -2.65 5.07
CA VAL A 71 8.62 -4.09 5.42
C VAL A 71 10.06 -4.35 5.87
N GLU A 72 10.22 -4.74 7.13
CA GLU A 72 11.50 -4.93 7.83
C GLU A 72 11.76 -6.39 8.24
N SER A 73 10.74 -7.27 8.21
CA SER A 73 10.89 -8.70 8.54
C SER A 73 10.28 -9.67 7.51
N GLN A 74 10.64 -10.96 7.63
CA GLN A 74 10.07 -12.03 6.81
C GLN A 74 8.60 -12.29 7.19
N GLU A 75 8.29 -12.16 8.47
CA GLU A 75 6.98 -12.35 9.06
C GLU A 75 5.99 -11.32 8.51
N GLU A 76 6.38 -10.04 8.50
CA GLU A 76 5.59 -8.96 7.90
C GLU A 76 5.32 -9.23 6.43
N LYS A 77 6.35 -9.59 5.65
CA LYS A 77 6.20 -9.97 4.23
C LYS A 77 5.21 -11.12 4.05
N HIS A 78 5.35 -12.17 4.84
CA HIS A 78 4.48 -13.34 4.74
C HIS A 78 3.01 -12.98 4.98
N ILE A 79 2.73 -12.20 6.02
CA ILE A 79 1.36 -11.75 6.30
C ILE A 79 0.84 -10.88 5.15
N ILE A 80 1.65 -9.93 4.67
CA ILE A 80 1.26 -9.06 3.55
C ILE A 80 0.88 -9.86 2.30
N GLU A 81 1.61 -10.95 2.00
CA GLU A 81 1.27 -11.87 0.90
C GLU A 81 -0.07 -12.58 1.15
N THR A 82 -0.35 -13.01 2.38
CA THR A 82 -1.66 -13.62 2.73
C THR A 82 -2.82 -12.64 2.66
N LEU A 83 -2.55 -11.34 2.83
CA LEU A 83 -3.52 -10.26 2.67
C LEU A 83 -3.73 -9.84 1.20
N CYS A 84 -3.02 -10.49 0.26
CA CYS A 84 -3.14 -10.29 -1.19
C CYS A 84 -2.73 -8.90 -1.67
N LEU A 85 -1.74 -8.25 -1.04
CA LEU A 85 -1.16 -7.03 -1.59
C LEU A 85 -0.33 -7.35 -2.84
N ASP A 86 -0.27 -6.40 -3.76
CA ASP A 86 0.38 -6.55 -5.08
C ASP A 86 1.91 -6.40 -5.01
N GLY A 87 2.43 -5.86 -3.91
CA GLY A 87 3.86 -5.78 -3.68
C GLY A 87 4.26 -5.15 -2.36
N VAL A 88 5.57 -5.16 -2.11
CA VAL A 88 6.18 -4.70 -0.87
C VAL A 88 7.44 -3.87 -1.14
N GLN A 89 7.68 -2.89 -0.30
CA GLN A 89 8.90 -2.09 -0.25
C GLN A 89 9.39 -2.01 1.20
N GLY A 90 10.67 -2.21 1.42
CA GLY A 90 11.28 -2.06 2.74
C GLY A 90 12.67 -2.67 2.81
N TYR A 91 13.35 -2.46 3.94
CA TYR A 91 14.74 -2.87 4.11
C TYR A 91 14.94 -4.39 4.12
N TYR A 92 13.88 -5.15 4.43
CA TYR A 92 13.90 -6.60 4.27
C TYR A 92 14.06 -7.02 2.80
N ILE A 93 13.51 -6.23 1.87
CA ILE A 93 13.64 -6.47 0.43
C ILE A 93 14.99 -5.95 -0.06
N GLU A 94 15.20 -4.64 0.08
CA GLU A 94 16.45 -3.99 -0.27
C GLU A 94 16.52 -2.60 0.36
N LYS A 95 17.70 -2.21 0.86
CA LYS A 95 17.93 -0.85 1.32
C LYS A 95 18.11 0.10 0.13
N PRO A 96 17.70 1.37 0.25
CA PRO A 96 18.02 2.39 -0.74
C PRO A 96 19.51 2.40 -1.06
N LYS A 97 19.83 2.50 -2.34
CA LYS A 97 21.20 2.65 -2.83
C LYS A 97 21.39 4.07 -3.33
N ASP A 98 22.62 4.54 -3.26
CA ASP A 98 23.01 5.79 -3.92
C ASP A 98 22.79 5.65 -5.44
N ILE A 99 22.34 6.75 -6.06
CA ILE A 99 22.05 6.86 -7.50
C ILE A 99 23.27 7.42 -8.23
#